data_AF-S9XI64-F1
#
_entry.id   AF-S9XI64-F1
#
_cell.length_a   1.000
_cell.length_b   1.000
_cell.length_c   1.000
_cell.angle_alpha   90.00
_cell.angle_beta   90.00
_cell.angle_gamma   90.00
#
_symmetry.space_group_name_H-M   'P 1'
#
loop_
_entity.id
_entity.type
_entity.pdbx_description
1 polymer ?
#
loop_
_entity_poly.entity_id
_entity_poly.type
_entity_poly.pdbx_seq_one_letter_code
_entity_poly.pdbx_strand_id
1 'polypeptide(L)'
;MSTITTPPSNTLSQQDFSVLQFRLLDFLASQESRKVIAASKELTLLRQSILTLKHKATNLKPEEMNLEEKQSAIRILQSRISLKKSFLSRIHSENEAVEDVAMQEAV
;
A
#
# COMPACT_ATOMS: atom_id res chain seq x y z
N MET A 1 -16.66 16.18 22.00
CA MET A 1 -15.55 16.52 21.09
C MET A 1 -14.54 15.38 21.16
N SER A 2 -14.70 14.33 20.36
CA SER A 2 -13.77 13.20 20.34
C SER A 2 -12.57 13.55 19.48
N THR A 3 -11.43 13.84 20.11
CA THR A 3 -10.15 13.99 19.41
C THR A 3 -9.69 12.60 18.98
N ILE A 4 -9.97 12.23 17.73
CA ILE A 4 -9.35 11.07 17.09
C ILE A 4 -7.87 11.40 16.95
N THR A 5 -7.06 10.99 17.94
CA THR A 5 -5.61 10.94 17.81
C THR A 5 -5.29 9.69 17.01
N THR A 6 -5.21 9.81 15.69
CA THR A 6 -4.64 8.78 14.84
C THR A 6 -3.21 8.54 15.31
N PRO A 7 -2.85 7.29 15.71
CA PRO A 7 -1.48 7.00 16.10
C PRO A 7 -0.53 7.35 14.93
N PRO A 8 0.66 7.88 15.20
CA PRO A 8 1.61 8.23 14.16
C PRO A 8 1.92 6.98 13.34
N SER A 9 1.57 7.03 12.04
CA SER A 9 1.84 5.91 11.14
C SER A 9 3.34 5.70 11.00
N ASN A 10 3.82 4.50 11.35
CA ASN A 10 5.22 4.10 11.18
C ASN A 10 5.57 3.67 9.76
N THR A 11 4.65 3.82 8.80
CA THR A 11 4.92 3.58 7.39
C THR A 11 5.53 4.82 6.74
N LEU A 12 6.48 4.57 5.82
CA LEU A 12 7.05 5.59 4.94
C LEU A 12 6.18 5.64 3.69
N SER A 13 5.56 6.79 3.43
CA SER A 13 4.53 6.95 2.40
C SER A 13 4.85 8.08 1.41
N GLN A 14 4.15 8.10 0.27
CA GLN A 14 4.20 9.22 -0.68
C GLN A 14 3.75 10.55 -0.07
N GLN A 15 2.85 10.50 0.91
CA GLN A 15 2.44 11.70 1.65
C GLN A 15 3.60 12.27 2.45
N ASP A 16 4.42 11.43 3.09
CA ASP A 16 5.59 11.90 3.84
C ASP A 16 6.62 12.58 2.93
N PHE A 17 6.81 12.05 1.72
CA PHE A 17 7.62 12.69 0.68
C PHE A 17 7.07 14.07 0.30
N SER A 18 5.77 14.15 0.03
CA SER A 18 5.12 15.40 -0.36
C SER A 18 5.23 16.46 0.74
N VAL A 19 5.04 16.07 2.01
CA VAL A 19 5.19 16.97 3.16
C VAL A 19 6.63 17.48 3.27
N LEU A 20 7.63 16.60 3.13
CA LEU A 20 9.04 17.03 3.14
C LEU A 20 9.34 18.00 1.99
N GLN A 21 8.83 17.73 0.79
CA GLN A 21 9.00 18.58 -0.37
C GLN A 21 8.42 19.98 -0.14
N PHE A 22 7.19 20.10 0.38
CA PHE A 22 6.60 21.39 0.70
C PHE A 22 7.40 22.15 1.76
N ARG A 23 7.86 21.46 2.82
CA ARG A 23 8.71 22.07 3.86
C ARG A 23 10.03 22.59 3.32
N LEU A 24 10.60 21.90 2.32
CA LEU A 24 11.81 22.38 1.66
C LEU A 24 11.54 23.65 0.85
N LEU A 25 10.44 23.69 0.11
CA LEU A 25 10.04 24.87 -0.66
C LEU A 25 9.75 26.08 0.25
N ASP A 26 9.00 25.88 1.34
CA ASP A 26 8.71 26.93 2.34
C ASP A 26 10.00 27.47 2.96
N PHE A 27 10.94 26.58 3.28
CA PHE A 27 12.24 26.97 3.81
C PHE A 27 13.02 27.82 2.80
N LEU A 28 13.12 27.40 1.53
CA LEU A 28 13.82 28.16 0.49
C LEU A 28 13.18 29.54 0.27
N ALA A 29 11.86 29.63 0.16
CA ALA A 29 11.14 30.90 0.04
C ALA A 29 11.37 31.81 1.26
N SER A 30 11.46 31.23 2.47
CA SER A 30 11.76 31.99 3.69
C SER A 30 13.18 32.60 3.67
N GLN A 31 14.16 31.89 3.09
CA GLN A 31 15.54 32.40 2.94
C GLN A 31 15.60 33.56 1.94
N GLU A 32 14.90 33.42 0.80
CA GLU A 32 14.83 34.46 -0.24
C GLU A 32 14.23 35.76 0.31
N SER A 33 13.21 35.67 1.17
CA SER A 33 12.56 36.83 1.78
C SER A 33 13.40 37.58 2.83
N ARG A 34 14.58 37.06 3.22
CA ARG A 34 15.49 37.57 4.27
C ARG A 34 14.82 37.84 5.64
N LYS A 35 13.64 37.28 5.89
CA LYS A 35 12.93 37.38 7.18
C LYS A 35 13.55 36.38 8.18
N VAL A 36 14.56 36.81 8.93
CA VAL A 36 15.37 35.96 9.85
C VAL A 36 14.53 35.08 10.79
N ILE A 37 13.43 35.61 11.34
CA ILE A 37 12.55 34.85 12.24
C ILE A 37 11.76 33.76 11.49
N ALA A 38 11.25 34.08 10.30
CA ALA A 38 10.56 33.11 9.45
C ALA A 38 11.52 32.02 8.97
N ALA A 39 12.73 32.42 8.55
CA ALA A 39 13.83 31.53 8.18
C ALA A 39 14.16 30.50 9.28
N SER A 40 14.21 30.94 10.53
CA SER A 40 14.51 30.07 11.68
C SER A 40 13.36 29.11 12.01
N LYS A 41 12.11 29.58 11.87
CA LYS A 41 10.92 28.75 12.06
C LYS A 41 10.81 27.65 11.00
N GLU A 42 10.94 27.99 9.72
CA GLU A 42 10.83 27.02 8.63
C GLU A 42 11.97 26.01 8.67
N LEU A 43 13.20 26.42 9.04
CA LEU A 43 14.31 25.50 9.27
C LEU A 43 14.02 24.49 10.39
N THR A 44 13.40 24.95 11.48
CA THR A 44 13.04 24.10 12.62
C THR A 44 11.99 23.05 12.19
N LEU A 45 10.98 23.48 11.44
CA LEU A 45 9.96 22.58 10.91
C LEU A 45 10.53 21.57 9.90
N LEU A 46 11.42 22.00 9.01
CA LEU A 46 12.10 21.12 8.07
C LEU A 46 12.95 20.06 8.79
N ARG A 47 13.75 20.47 9.79
CA ARG A 47 14.54 19.56 10.62
C ARG A 47 13.67 18.53 11.34
N GLN A 48 12.53 18.96 11.87
CA GLN A 48 11.58 18.06 12.53
C GLN A 48 11.01 17.02 11.56
N SER A 49 10.61 17.44 10.35
CA SER A 49 10.13 16.52 9.30
C SER A 49 11.21 15.51 8.88
N ILE A 50 12.46 15.95 8.74
CA ILE A 50 13.59 15.07 8.43
C ILE A 50 13.82 14.05 9.55
N LEU A 51 13.78 14.48 10.82
CA LEU A 51 13.94 13.58 11.96
C LEU A 51 12.84 12.52 12.03
N THR A 52 11.58 12.92 11.79
CA THR A 52 10.45 11.99 11.72
C THR A 52 10.65 10.96 10.60
N LEU A 53 11.05 11.40 9.40
CA LEU A 53 11.33 10.49 8.28
C LEU A 53 12.50 9.55 8.56
N LYS A 54 13.58 10.05 9.18
CA LYS A 54 14.73 9.24 9.60
C LYS A 54 14.28 8.15 10.58
N HIS A 55 13.44 8.49 11.55
CA HIS A 55 12.92 7.52 12.51
C HIS A 55 12.06 6.45 11.83
N LYS A 56 11.16 6.86 10.92
CA LYS A 56 10.37 5.92 10.11
C LYS A 56 11.28 5.00 9.30
N ALA A 57 12.30 5.54 8.62
CA ALA A 57 13.22 4.76 7.80
C ALA A 57 14.08 3.78 8.62
N THR A 58 14.58 4.18 9.80
CA THR A 58 15.33 3.27 10.69
C THR A 58 14.47 2.12 11.20
N ASN A 59 13.17 2.35 11.40
CA ASN A 59 12.23 1.33 11.87
C ASN A 59 11.59 0.51 10.73
N LEU A 60 11.88 0.83 9.47
CA LEU A 60 11.49 -0.03 8.35
C LEU A 60 12.30 -1.32 8.45
N LYS A 61 11.61 -2.41 8.78
CA LYS A 61 12.18 -3.74 8.60
C LYS A 61 12.41 -3.93 7.09
N PRO A 62 13.57 -4.39 6.65
CA PRO A 62 13.72 -4.84 5.27
C PRO A 62 12.65 -5.90 5.02
N GLU A 63 11.74 -5.63 4.08
CA GLU A 63 10.70 -6.60 3.74
C GLU A 63 11.39 -7.80 3.08
N GLU A 64 11.27 -8.98 3.71
CA GLU A 64 11.92 -10.25 3.34
C GLU A 64 11.41 -10.87 2.03
N MET A 65 10.76 -10.10 1.16
CA MET A 65 10.38 -10.56 -0.18
C MET A 65 10.54 -9.40 -1.16
N ASN A 66 11.36 -9.61 -2.19
CA ASN A 66 11.61 -8.60 -3.20
C ASN A 66 10.36 -8.41 -4.10
N LEU A 67 10.34 -7.31 -4.87
CA LEU A 67 9.18 -6.98 -5.70
C LEU A 67 8.87 -8.07 -6.74
N GLU A 68 9.89 -8.70 -7.31
CA GLU A 68 9.74 -9.75 -8.32
C GLU A 68 9.11 -11.01 -7.71
N GLU A 69 9.53 -11.39 -6.52
CA GLU A 69 8.96 -12.50 -5.74
C GLU A 69 7.50 -12.24 -5.40
N LYS A 70 7.15 -11.02 -4.97
CA LYS A 70 5.75 -10.62 -4.73
C LYS A 70 4.92 -10.72 -6.01
N GLN A 71 5.42 -10.22 -7.13
CA GLN A 71 4.73 -10.31 -8.43
C GLN A 71 4.60 -11.76 -8.91
N SER A 72 5.61 -12.59 -8.68
CA SER A 72 5.58 -14.02 -8.99
C SER A 72 4.52 -14.75 -8.14
N ALA A 73 4.50 -14.50 -6.83
CA ALA A 73 3.51 -15.06 -5.91
C ALA A 73 2.08 -14.66 -6.31
N ILE A 74 1.85 -13.40 -6.69
CA ILE A 74 0.55 -12.93 -7.19
C ILE A 74 0.14 -13.70 -8.46
N ARG A 75 1.03 -13.85 -9.43
CA ARG A 75 0.76 -14.61 -10.67
C ARG A 75 0.41 -16.07 -10.36
N ILE A 76 1.18 -16.72 -9.49
CA ILE A 76 0.92 -18.10 -9.06
C ILE A 76 -0.46 -18.22 -8.40
N LEU A 77 -0.81 -17.28 -7.51
CA LEU A 77 -2.11 -17.25 -6.84
C LEU A 77 -3.26 -17.09 -7.85
N GLN A 78 -3.12 -16.18 -8.82
CA GLN A 78 -4.13 -15.97 -9.87
C GLN A 78 -4.32 -17.22 -10.74
N SER A 79 -3.23 -17.90 -11.12
CA SER A 79 -3.29 -19.16 -11.86
C SER A 79 -3.97 -20.26 -11.05
N ARG A 80 -3.65 -20.37 -9.74
CA ARG A 80 -4.30 -21.33 -8.83
C ARG A 80 -5.79 -21.06 -8.67
N ILE A 81 -6.19 -19.80 -8.54
CA ILE A 81 -7.61 -19.41 -8.47
C ILE A 81 -8.33 -19.80 -9.76
N SER A 82 -7.72 -19.53 -10.91
CA SER A 82 -8.30 -19.86 -12.22
C SER A 82 -8.47 -21.36 -12.38
N LEU A 83 -7.44 -22.15 -12.01
CA LEU A 83 -7.52 -23.62 -12.04
C LEU A 83 -8.63 -24.15 -11.13
N LYS A 84 -8.74 -23.62 -9.91
CA LYS A 84 -9.82 -24.00 -8.98
C LYS A 84 -11.20 -23.69 -9.55
N LYS A 85 -11.37 -22.53 -10.20
CA LYS A 85 -12.65 -22.16 -10.86
C LYS A 85 -12.98 -23.10 -12.01
N SER A 86 -12.02 -23.41 -12.88
CA SER A 86 -12.22 -24.36 -13.98
C SER A 86 -12.58 -25.75 -13.47
N PHE A 87 -11.93 -26.21 -12.40
CA PHE A 87 -12.23 -27.50 -11.77
C PHE A 87 -13.64 -27.54 -11.18
N LEU A 88 -14.04 -26.49 -10.45
CA LEU A 88 -15.40 -26.39 -9.91
C LEU A 88 -16.46 -26.34 -11.01
N SER A 89 -16.20 -25.59 -12.08
CA SER A 89 -17.09 -25.50 -13.24
C SER A 89 -17.26 -26.86 -13.92
N ARG A 90 -16.16 -27.63 -14.05
CA ARG A 90 -16.20 -28.97 -14.64
C ARG A 90 -17.05 -29.93 -13.81
N ILE A 91 -16.87 -29.94 -12.48
CA ILE A 91 -17.69 -30.77 -11.59
C ILE A 91 -19.17 -30.38 -11.69
N HIS A 92 -19.49 -29.08 -11.72
CA HIS A 92 -20.88 -28.64 -11.89
C HIS A 92 -21.47 -29.13 -13.21
N SER A 93 -20.75 -28.98 -14.33
CA SER A 93 -21.24 -29.47 -15.63
C SER A 93 -21.38 -31.00 -15.69
N GLU A 94 -20.50 -31.74 -15.01
CA GLU A 94 -20.60 -33.20 -14.93
C GLU A 94 -21.82 -33.63 -14.08
N ASN A 95 -22.14 -32.92 -13.00
CA ASN A 95 -23.34 -33.17 -12.21
C ASN A 95 -24.64 -32.86 -12.98
N GLU A 96 -24.70 -31.72 -13.68
CA GLU A 96 -25.86 -31.35 -14.51
C GLU A 96 -26.11 -32.38 -15.62
N ALA A 97 -25.04 -32.87 -16.27
CA ALA A 97 -25.14 -33.90 -17.30
C ALA A 97 -25.63 -35.26 -16.76
N VAL A 98 -25.28 -35.61 -15.51
CA VAL A 98 -25.76 -36.85 -14.87
C VAL A 98 -27.25 -36.74 -14.49
N GLU A 99 -27.70 -35.58 -14.03
CA GLU A 99 -29.12 -35.35 -13.71
C GLU A 99 -30.01 -35.40 -14.98
N ASP A 100 -29.56 -34.83 -16.10
CA ASP A 100 -30.30 -34.87 -17.37
C ASP A 100 -30.44 -36.29 -17.94
N VAL A 101 -29.40 -37.12 -17.83
CA VAL A 101 -29.43 -38.53 -18.27
C VAL A 101 -30.36 -39.37 -17.40
N ALA A 102 -30.31 -39.18 -16.07
CA ALA A 102 -31.21 -39.89 -15.15
C ALA A 102 -32.68 -39.54 -15.37
N MET A 103 -32.99 -38.30 -15.80
CA MET A 103 -34.35 -37.88 -16.13
C MET A 103 -34.86 -38.48 -17.46
N GLN A 104 -33.99 -38.73 -18.43
CA GLN A 104 -34.34 -39.36 -19.71
C GLN A 104 -34.58 -40.87 -19.59
N GLU A 105 -33.90 -41.57 -18.69
CA GLU A 105 -34.11 -43.01 -18.46
C GLU A 105 -35.35 -43.32 -17.60
N ALA A 106 -35.94 -42.32 -16.95
CA ALA A 106 -37.12 -42.45 -16.09
C ALA A 106 -38.47 -42.24 -16.81
N VAL A 107 -38.47 -42.06 -18.14
CA VAL A 107 -39.66 -41.88 -19.00
C VAL A 107 -39.81 -43.10 -19.92
#